data_AF-A0A7W7GMF7-F1
#
_entry.id   AF-A0A7W7GMF7-F1
#
_cell.length_a   1.000
_cell.length_b   1.000
_cell.length_c   1.000
_cell.angle_alpha   90.00
_cell.angle_beta   90.00
_cell.angle_gamma   90.00
#
_symmetry.space_group_name_H-M   'P 1'
#
loop_
_entity.id
_entity.type
_entity.pdbx_description
1 polymer ?
#
loop_
_entity_poly.entity_id
_entity_poly.type
_entity_poly.pdbx_seq_one_letter_code
_entity_poly.pdbx_strand_id
1 'polypeptide(L)'
;MSETSIQDELEALREHVRALSISVQFNDSEPLEAFHAKYAITGSHRTALQIALMAILERAQGKSPTLPHDDGLLQQYPSLEDVCRPGPIDIAEAVRQIGHLLYGNQARALEYIQAHAARGLGADGHAALGI
;
A
#
# COMPACT_ATOMS: atom_id res chain seq x y z
N MET A 1 -14.09 27.08 -19.41
CA MET A 1 -14.00 25.60 -19.48
C MET A 1 -14.58 25.18 -20.80
N SER A 2 -13.84 24.42 -21.62
CA SER A 2 -14.32 23.92 -22.90
C SER A 2 -15.19 22.68 -22.69
N GLU A 3 -16.12 22.44 -23.61
CA GLU A 3 -17.03 21.28 -23.60
C GLU A 3 -16.27 19.94 -23.54
N THR A 4 -15.08 19.88 -24.15
CA THR A 4 -14.13 18.76 -24.08
C THR A 4 -13.62 18.50 -22.66
N SER A 5 -13.34 19.54 -21.87
CA SER A 5 -12.85 19.40 -20.49
C SER A 5 -13.92 18.82 -19.56
N ILE A 6 -15.20 19.08 -19.81
CA ILE A 6 -16.31 18.52 -19.02
C ILE A 6 -16.51 17.03 -19.37
N GLN A 7 -16.38 16.65 -20.64
CA GLN A 7 -16.49 15.25 -21.05
C GLN A 7 -15.35 14.39 -20.48
N ASP A 8 -14.12 14.92 -20.49
CA ASP A 8 -12.95 14.24 -19.91
C ASP A 8 -13.11 14.04 -18.39
N GLU A 9 -13.58 15.07 -17.67
CA GLU A 9 -13.88 14.98 -16.24
C GLU A 9 -14.99 13.95 -15.94
N LEU A 10 -16.02 13.89 -16.79
CA LEU A 10 -17.12 12.95 -16.64
C LEU A 10 -16.66 11.50 -16.84
N GLU A 11 -15.78 11.24 -17.80
CA GLU A 11 -15.24 9.90 -18.03
C GLU A 11 -14.32 9.47 -16.88
N ALA A 12 -13.45 10.38 -16.41
CA ALA A 12 -12.63 10.14 -15.22
C ALA A 12 -13.49 9.83 -13.99
N LEU A 13 -14.62 10.53 -13.81
CA LEU A 13 -15.54 10.26 -12.71
C LEU A 13 -16.23 8.90 -12.86
N ARG A 14 -16.66 8.51 -14.07
CA ARG A 14 -17.25 7.18 -14.32
C ARG A 14 -16.28 6.06 -13.99
N GLU A 15 -15.01 6.23 -14.35
CA GLU A 15 -13.98 5.23 -14.06
C GLU A 15 -13.73 5.10 -12.56
N HIS A 16 -13.69 6.21 -11.82
CA HIS A 16 -13.61 6.16 -10.36
C HIS A 16 -14.82 5.47 -9.72
N VAL A 17 -16.04 5.75 -10.20
CA VAL A 17 -17.26 5.09 -9.69
C VAL A 17 -17.24 3.59 -9.98
N ARG A 18 -16.72 3.15 -11.14
CA ARG A 18 -16.53 1.73 -11.44
C ARG A 18 -15.51 1.09 -10.51
N ALA A 19 -14.35 1.71 -10.32
CA ALA A 19 -13.31 1.21 -9.41
C ALA A 19 -13.83 1.08 -7.97
N LEU A 20 -14.61 2.06 -7.50
CA LEU A 20 -15.26 2.00 -6.19
C LEU A 20 -16.32 0.90 -6.11
N SER A 21 -17.12 0.70 -7.16
CA SER A 21 -18.12 -0.37 -7.20
C SER A 21 -17.48 -1.75 -7.15
N ILE A 22 -16.38 -1.95 -7.87
CA ILE A 22 -15.55 -3.18 -7.81
C ILE A 22 -15.00 -3.35 -6.39
N SER A 23 -14.39 -2.31 -5.82
CA SER A 23 -13.85 -2.33 -4.46
C SER A 23 -14.88 -2.79 -3.43
N VAL A 24 -16.10 -2.25 -3.47
CA VAL A 24 -17.20 -2.65 -2.56
C VAL A 24 -17.63 -4.10 -2.80
N GLN A 25 -17.68 -4.56 -4.06
CA GLN A 25 -18.09 -5.94 -4.39
C GLN A 25 -17.07 -7.00 -3.91
N PHE A 26 -15.79 -6.66 -3.86
CA PHE A 26 -14.71 -7.59 -3.51
C PHE A 26 -14.19 -7.42 -2.08
N ASN A 27 -14.72 -6.48 -1.30
CA ASN A 27 -14.14 -6.08 -0.01
C ASN A 27 -13.97 -7.23 0.99
N ASP A 28 -14.87 -8.22 0.96
CA ASP A 28 -14.82 -9.35 1.91
C ASP A 28 -13.95 -10.52 1.41
N SER A 29 -13.79 -10.68 0.09
CA SER A 29 -13.04 -11.80 -0.51
C SER A 29 -11.60 -11.42 -0.88
N GLU A 30 -11.38 -10.16 -1.28
CA GLU A 30 -10.12 -9.62 -1.78
C GLU A 30 -9.87 -8.22 -1.18
N PRO A 31 -9.79 -8.07 0.16
CA PRO A 31 -9.70 -6.78 0.85
C PRO A 31 -8.53 -5.90 0.37
N LEU A 32 -7.38 -6.53 0.07
CA LEU A 32 -6.21 -5.82 -0.44
C LEU A 32 -6.42 -5.26 -1.86
N GLU A 33 -7.09 -6.01 -2.74
CA GLU A 33 -7.43 -5.51 -4.08
C GLU A 33 -8.49 -4.42 -4.02
N ALA A 34 -9.49 -4.59 -3.13
CA ALA A 34 -10.48 -3.57 -2.87
C ALA A 34 -9.83 -2.25 -2.42
N PHE A 35 -8.85 -2.33 -1.52
CA PHE A 35 -8.07 -1.16 -1.10
C PHE A 35 -7.31 -0.51 -2.28
N HIS A 36 -6.60 -1.31 -3.09
CA HIS A 36 -5.88 -0.78 -4.24
C HIS A 36 -6.82 -0.08 -5.23
N ALA A 37 -7.96 -0.69 -5.54
CA ALA A 37 -8.96 -0.12 -6.43
C ALA A 37 -9.56 1.18 -5.87
N LYS A 38 -9.91 1.20 -4.57
CA LYS A 38 -10.46 2.39 -3.88
C LYS A 38 -9.56 3.61 -3.98
N TYR A 39 -8.25 3.41 -3.99
CA TYR A 39 -7.26 4.48 -4.01
C TYR A 39 -6.47 4.59 -5.32
N ALA A 40 -6.92 3.91 -6.38
CA ALA A 40 -6.26 3.87 -7.70
C ALA A 40 -4.75 3.51 -7.63
N ILE A 41 -4.36 2.67 -6.68
CA ILE A 41 -2.97 2.25 -6.46
C ILE A 41 -2.62 1.19 -7.50
N THR A 42 -1.73 1.54 -8.42
CA THR A 42 -1.37 0.70 -9.58
C THR A 42 0.12 0.81 -9.89
N GLY A 43 0.60 -0.04 -10.80
CA GLY A 43 1.96 0.04 -11.35
C GLY A 43 3.06 0.03 -10.28
N SER A 44 4.05 0.91 -10.43
CA SER A 44 5.19 0.99 -9.51
C SER A 44 4.81 1.40 -8.09
N HIS A 45 3.72 2.16 -7.90
CA HIS A 45 3.25 2.53 -6.56
C HIS A 45 2.77 1.31 -5.77
N ARG A 46 2.03 0.43 -6.44
CA ARG A 46 1.59 -0.85 -5.87
C ARG A 46 2.80 -1.73 -5.51
N THR A 47 3.78 -1.81 -6.41
CA THR A 47 5.03 -2.56 -6.18
C THR A 47 5.80 -2.02 -4.97
N ALA A 48 5.94 -0.70 -4.85
CA ALA A 48 6.61 -0.06 -3.72
C ALA A 48 5.91 -0.37 -2.39
N LEU A 49 4.58 -0.29 -2.34
CA LEU A 49 3.82 -0.63 -1.12
C LEU A 49 3.96 -2.09 -0.72
N GLN A 50 3.96 -3.02 -1.69
CA GLN A 50 4.17 -4.44 -1.43
C GLN A 50 5.57 -4.70 -0.86
N ILE A 51 6.62 -4.15 -1.48
CA ILE A 51 8.00 -4.28 -0.99
C ILE A 51 8.12 -3.72 0.42
N ALA A 52 7.59 -2.52 0.65
CA ALA A 52 7.62 -1.87 1.95
C ALA A 52 6.96 -2.74 3.03
N LEU A 53 5.77 -3.26 2.75
CA LEU A 53 5.05 -4.09 3.70
C LEU A 53 5.78 -5.42 3.96
N MET A 54 6.34 -6.06 2.93
CA MET A 54 7.15 -7.26 3.12
C MET A 54 8.36 -7.00 4.01
N ALA A 55 9.12 -5.93 3.75
CA ALA A 55 10.26 -5.55 4.56
C ALA A 55 9.88 -5.26 6.03
N ILE A 56 8.75 -4.59 6.24
CA ILE A 56 8.19 -4.34 7.58
C ILE A 56 7.85 -5.65 8.28
N LEU A 57 7.19 -6.59 7.61
CA LEU A 57 6.81 -7.88 8.19
C LEU A 57 8.04 -8.75 8.50
N GLU A 58 9.08 -8.69 7.66
CA GLU A 58 10.37 -9.34 7.92
C GLU A 58 11.03 -8.76 9.18
N ARG A 59 11.11 -7.43 9.27
CA ARG A 59 11.67 -6.73 10.44
C ARG A 59 10.91 -7.03 11.72
N ALA A 60 9.58 -7.10 11.67
CA ALA A 60 8.74 -7.46 12.81
C ALA A 60 9.07 -8.87 13.34
N GLN A 61 9.41 -9.79 12.43
CA GLN A 61 9.85 -11.15 12.76
C GLN A 61 11.33 -11.23 13.17
N GLY A 62 12.03 -10.09 13.29
CA GLY A 62 13.47 -10.05 13.57
C GLY A 62 14.35 -10.51 12.40
N LYS A 63 13.80 -10.57 11.18
CA LYS A 63 14.55 -10.90 9.96
C LYS A 63 15.14 -9.64 9.34
N SER A 64 16.25 -9.80 8.64
CA SER A 64 16.82 -8.71 7.82
C SER A 64 16.01 -8.58 6.54
N PRO A 65 15.42 -7.42 6.25
CA PRO A 65 14.63 -7.22 5.05
C PRO A 65 15.48 -7.22 3.79
N THR A 66 14.90 -7.67 2.67
CA THR A 66 15.59 -7.65 1.38
C THR A 66 15.34 -6.33 0.65
N LEU A 67 16.41 -5.58 0.33
CA LEU A 67 16.31 -4.40 -0.52
C LEU A 67 15.92 -4.78 -1.96
N PRO A 68 15.02 -4.02 -2.61
CA PRO A 68 14.80 -4.18 -4.04
C PRO A 68 16.08 -3.87 -4.82
N HIS A 69 16.36 -4.67 -5.85
CA HIS A 69 17.53 -4.50 -6.71
C HIS A 69 17.29 -3.47 -7.84
N ASP A 70 16.09 -2.87 -7.89
CA ASP A 70 15.67 -1.94 -8.93
C ASP A 70 15.93 -0.49 -8.51
N ASP A 71 17.05 0.06 -8.99
CA ASP A 71 17.45 1.46 -8.77
C ASP A 71 16.38 2.45 -9.24
N GLY A 72 15.59 2.12 -10.27
CA GLY A 72 14.53 3.00 -10.78
C GLY A 72 13.39 3.16 -9.77
N LEU A 73 13.05 2.09 -9.05
CA LEU A 73 12.02 2.11 -8.02
C LEU A 73 12.47 2.90 -6.79
N LEU A 74 13.74 2.74 -6.37
CA LEU A 74 14.32 3.50 -5.27
C LEU A 74 14.40 5.01 -5.58
N GLN A 75 14.74 5.39 -6.81
CA GLN A 75 14.70 6.79 -7.23
C GLN A 75 13.28 7.37 -7.17
N GLN A 76 12.27 6.59 -7.56
CA GLN A 76 10.87 7.02 -7.52
C GLN A 76 10.30 7.05 -6.08
N TYR A 77 10.74 6.12 -5.22
CA TYR A 77 10.28 5.95 -3.84
C TYR A 77 11.46 5.84 -2.87
N PRO A 78 12.17 6.95 -2.60
CA PRO A 78 13.39 6.93 -1.79
C PRO A 78 13.14 6.48 -0.34
N SER A 79 11.91 6.62 0.17
CA SER A 79 11.54 6.14 1.50
C SER A 79 11.70 4.62 1.65
N LEU A 80 11.75 3.85 0.56
CA LEU A 80 11.98 2.40 0.60
C LEU A 80 13.34 2.04 1.22
N GLU A 81 14.35 2.89 1.09
CA GLU A 81 15.65 2.65 1.74
C GLU A 81 15.52 2.61 3.26
N ASP A 82 14.76 3.54 3.83
CA ASP A 82 14.49 3.59 5.27
C ASP A 82 13.60 2.42 5.71
N VAL A 83 12.64 2.02 4.88
CA VAL A 83 11.76 0.86 5.18
C VAL A 83 12.57 -0.43 5.23
N CYS A 84 13.48 -0.61 4.29
CA CYS A 84 14.34 -1.80 4.19
C CYS A 84 15.59 -1.73 5.08
N ARG A 85 15.69 -0.76 5.99
CA ARG A 85 16.77 -0.72 6.97
C ARG A 85 16.58 -1.84 8.00
N PRO A 86 17.59 -2.70 8.25
CA PRO A 86 17.50 -3.73 9.29
C PRO A 86 17.26 -3.16 10.69
N GLY A 87 16.60 -3.95 11.53
CA GLY A 87 16.30 -3.60 12.92
C GLY A 87 14.82 -3.77 13.25
N PRO A 88 14.48 -3.78 14.55
CA PRO A 88 13.11 -3.96 14.99
C PRO A 88 12.21 -2.83 14.45
N ILE A 89 10.93 -3.12 14.37
CA ILE A 89 9.90 -2.16 13.99
C ILE A 89 8.65 -2.39 14.85
N ASP A 90 8.03 -1.30 15.28
CA ASP A 90 6.73 -1.34 15.94
C ASP A 90 5.62 -0.90 14.96
N ILE A 91 4.37 -1.08 15.38
CA ILE A 91 3.22 -0.74 14.55
C ILE A 91 3.15 0.76 14.20
N ALA A 92 3.57 1.64 15.12
CA ALA A 92 3.54 3.08 14.88
C ALA A 92 4.52 3.47 13.76
N GLU A 93 5.71 2.88 13.78
CA GLU A 93 6.72 3.07 12.75
C GLU A 93 6.29 2.44 11.42
N ALA A 94 5.72 1.24 11.43
CA ALA A 94 5.18 0.60 10.23
C ALA A 94 4.11 1.48 9.54
N VAL A 95 3.16 1.99 10.31
CA VAL A 95 2.11 2.91 9.82
C VAL A 95 2.72 4.20 9.28
N ARG A 96 3.74 4.76 9.95
CA ARG A 96 4.44 5.96 9.48
C ARG A 96 5.13 5.73 8.14
N GLN A 97 5.87 4.63 8.02
CA GLN A 97 6.65 4.28 6.84
C GLN A 97 5.75 4.01 5.61
N ILE A 98 4.68 3.22 5.78
CA ILE A 98 3.66 3.03 4.73
C ILE A 98 2.93 4.35 4.44
N GLY A 99 2.67 5.16 5.46
CA GLY A 99 2.05 6.49 5.32
C GLY A 99 2.83 7.39 4.38
N HIS A 100 4.17 7.40 4.44
CA HIS A 100 4.99 8.17 3.49
C HIS A 100 4.76 7.76 2.04
N LEU A 101 4.62 6.45 1.77
CA LEU A 101 4.27 5.94 0.43
C LEU A 101 2.83 6.28 0.04
N LEU A 102 1.94 6.54 1.00
CA LEU A 102 0.57 6.96 0.80
C LEU A 102 0.38 8.47 1.00
N TYR A 103 1.36 9.27 0.58
CA TYR A 103 1.31 10.74 0.61
C TYR A 103 1.09 11.32 2.01
N GLY A 104 1.66 10.69 3.04
CA GLY A 104 1.58 11.10 4.45
C GLY A 104 0.31 10.66 5.18
N ASN A 105 -0.55 9.83 4.57
CA ASN A 105 -1.82 9.44 5.18
C ASN A 105 -1.70 8.19 6.07
N GLN A 106 -1.55 8.40 7.38
CA GLN A 106 -1.39 7.32 8.37
C GLN A 106 -2.66 6.46 8.54
N ALA A 107 -3.85 7.06 8.49
CA ALA A 107 -5.10 6.30 8.57
C ALA A 107 -5.23 5.33 7.38
N ARG A 108 -4.88 5.80 6.18
CA ARG A 108 -4.85 4.97 4.96
C ARG A 108 -3.76 3.89 5.03
N ALA A 109 -2.63 4.19 5.67
CA ALA A 109 -1.58 3.20 5.90
C ALA A 109 -2.04 2.07 6.82
N LEU A 110 -2.73 2.40 7.92
CA LEU A 110 -3.29 1.38 8.79
C LEU A 110 -4.34 0.52 8.04
N GLU A 111 -5.23 1.15 7.27
CA GLU A 111 -6.21 0.45 6.44
C GLU A 111 -5.53 -0.50 5.43
N TYR A 112 -4.42 -0.08 4.80
CA TYR A 112 -3.63 -0.93 3.90
C TYR A 112 -3.09 -2.17 4.59
N ILE A 113 -2.45 -1.99 5.75
CA ILE A 113 -1.83 -3.07 6.52
C ILE A 113 -2.92 -4.06 6.98
N GLN A 114 -4.07 -3.55 7.45
CA GLN A 114 -5.21 -4.37 7.85
C GLN A 114 -5.83 -5.12 6.67
N ALA A 115 -5.96 -4.48 5.50
CA ALA A 115 -6.46 -5.13 4.29
C ALA A 115 -5.55 -6.28 3.84
N HIS A 116 -4.23 -6.10 3.96
CA HIS A 116 -3.28 -7.17 3.70
C HIS A 116 -3.37 -8.31 4.74
N ALA A 117 -3.49 -7.98 6.03
CA ALA A 117 -3.66 -8.96 7.10
C ALA A 117 -4.95 -9.79 6.91
N ALA A 118 -6.08 -9.12 6.61
CA ALA A 118 -7.38 -9.74 6.37
C ALA A 118 -7.38 -10.69 5.16
N ARG A 119 -6.48 -10.47 4.18
CA ARG A 119 -6.26 -11.38 3.04
C ARG A 119 -5.59 -12.71 3.46
N GLY A 120 -5.06 -12.79 4.69
CA GLY A 120 -4.32 -13.94 5.20
C GLY A 120 -2.85 -13.98 4.76
N LEU A 121 -2.32 -12.88 4.21
CA LEU A 121 -0.94 -12.80 3.72
C LEU A 121 0.00 -12.37 4.86
N GLY A 122 1.13 -13.07 5.01
CA GLY A 122 2.18 -12.69 5.97
C GLY A 122 1.73 -12.76 7.45
N ALA A 123 0.86 -13.72 7.78
CA ALA A 123 0.24 -13.84 9.11
C ALA A 123 1.24 -13.76 10.28
N ASP A 124 2.37 -14.46 10.20
CA ASP A 124 3.39 -14.42 11.25
C ASP A 124 3.98 -13.02 11.47
N GLY A 125 4.14 -12.25 10.39
CA GLY A 125 4.63 -10.87 10.45
C GLY A 125 3.61 -9.91 11.04
N HIS A 126 2.33 -10.07 10.70
CA HIS A 126 1.25 -9.24 11.25
C HIS A 126 1.07 -9.52 12.74
N ALA A 127 1.07 -10.80 13.12
CA ALA A 127 1.03 -11.21 14.52
C ALA A 127 2.22 -10.63 15.31
N ALA A 128 3.43 -10.62 14.72
CA ALA A 128 4.61 -10.00 15.34
C ALA A 128 4.51 -8.47 15.46
N LEU A 129 3.77 -7.79 14.58
CA LEU A 129 3.45 -6.37 14.68
C LEU A 129 2.32 -6.06 15.68
N GLY A 130 1.58 -7.08 16.13
CA GLY A 130 0.40 -6.92 16.97
C GLY A 130 -0.89 -6.61 16.21
N ILE A 131 -1.01 -7.07 14.96
CA ILE A 131 -2.22 -7.01 14.12
C ILE A 131 -2.85 -8.39 13.99
#